data_AF-A0A1B7VET0-F1
#
_entry.id   AF-A0A1B7VET0-F1
#
_cell.length_a   1.000
_cell.length_b   1.000
_cell.length_c   1.000
_cell.angle_alpha   90.00
_cell.angle_beta   90.00
_cell.angle_gamma   90.00
#
_symmetry.space_group_name_H-M   'P 1'
#
loop_
_entity.id
_entity.type
_entity.pdbx_description
1 polymer ?
#
loop_
_entity_poly.entity_id
_entity_poly.type
_entity_poly.pdbx_seq_one_letter_code
_entity_poly.pdbx_strand_id
1 'polypeptide(L)' 'SATAGNYLDFTYNIKNQGAGNSGANYTGFYLSTDTTLDSGDTYLGFDYVNSLAAGSSSTESASIYLSSGLS' A
#
# COMPACT_ATOMS: atom_id res chain seq x y z
N SER A 1 3.85 -2.31 -17.62
CA SER A 1 3.07 -3.51 -17.29
C SER A 1 3.72 -4.19 -16.11
N ALA A 2 2.94 -4.84 -15.25
CA ALA A 2 3.48 -5.71 -14.21
C ALA A 2 3.74 -7.10 -14.79
N THR A 3 4.80 -7.77 -14.32
CA THR A 3 5.13 -9.13 -14.74
C THR A 3 5.21 -10.00 -13.50
N ALA A 4 4.49 -11.12 -13.51
CA ALA A 4 4.55 -12.10 -12.44
C ALA A 4 5.99 -12.63 -12.28
N GLY A 5 6.43 -12.84 -11.04
CA GLY A 5 7.80 -13.18 -10.69
C GLY A 5 8.74 -11.99 -10.50
N ASN A 6 8.27 -10.75 -10.66
CA ASN A 6 9.06 -9.54 -10.45
C ASN A 6 8.51 -8.69 -9.30
N TYR A 7 9.34 -7.76 -8.82
CA TYR A 7 8.92 -6.73 -7.88
C TYR A 7 8.27 -5.55 -8.60
N LEU A 8 7.29 -4.93 -7.93
CA LEU A 8 6.68 -3.67 -8.29
C LEU A 8 7.08 -2.63 -7.25
N ASP A 9 7.73 -1.57 -7.71
CA ASP A 9 8.16 -0.46 -6.85
C ASP A 9 7.14 0.69 -6.94
N PHE A 10 6.71 1.18 -5.79
CA PHE A 10 5.76 2.25 -5.64
C PHE A 10 6.36 3.38 -4.82
N THR A 11 6.00 4.62 -5.16
CA THR A 11 6.17 5.79 -4.30
C THR A 11 4.83 6.45 -4.15
N TYR A 12 4.43 6.74 -2.91
CA TYR A 12 3.12 7.30 -2.61
C TYR A 12 3.18 8.22 -1.39
N ASN A 13 2.13 9.02 -1.18
CA ASN A 13 2.04 9.91 -0.04
C ASN A 13 0.87 9.51 0.86
N ILE A 14 1.12 9.45 2.16
CA ILE A 14 0.08 9.35 3.18
C ILE A 14 -0.05 10.69 3.87
N LYS A 15 -1.28 11.07 4.21
CA LYS A 15 -1.57 12.26 5.02
C LYS A 15 -2.47 11.90 6.19
N ASN A 16 -2.07 12.32 7.39
CA ASN A 16 -3.00 12.36 8.50
C ASN A 16 -3.94 13.56 8.33
N GLN A 17 -5.19 13.30 7.96
CA GLN A 17 -6.22 14.32 7.74
C GLN A 17 -6.96 14.72 9.03
N GLY A 18 -6.67 14.03 10.15
CA GLY A 18 -7.28 14.31 11.44
C GLY A 18 -6.65 15.51 12.16
N ALA A 19 -7.32 15.94 13.23
CA ALA A 19 -6.84 17.01 14.11
C ALA A 19 -5.89 16.54 15.23
N GLY A 20 -5.73 15.23 15.41
CA GLY A 20 -4.86 14.61 16.41
C GLY A 20 -3.69 13.85 15.78
N ASN A 21 -2.68 13.52 16.58
CA ASN A 21 -1.59 12.63 16.16
C ASN A 21 -2.15 11.25 15.83
N SER A 22 -1.77 10.67 14.69
CA SER A 22 -2.12 9.29 14.37
C SER A 22 -1.22 8.34 15.14
N GLY A 23 -1.74 7.15 15.44
CA GLY A 23 -0.88 6.01 15.73
C GLY A 23 -0.12 5.56 14.48
N ALA A 24 0.69 4.52 14.63
CA ALA A 24 1.24 3.82 13.46
C ALA A 24 0.12 3.19 12.64
N ASN A 25 0.34 3.08 11.33
CA ASN A 25 -0.64 2.62 10.36
C ASN A 25 0.00 1.73 9.31
N TYR A 26 -0.85 1.07 8.52
CA TYR A 26 -0.44 0.15 7.48
C TYR A 26 -1.11 0.53 6.16
N THR A 27 -0.34 0.55 5.08
CA THR A 27 -0.88 0.61 3.71
C THR A 27 -0.85 -0.78 3.14
N GLY A 28 -2.01 -1.38 2.88
CA GLY A 28 -2.11 -2.69 2.22
C GLY A 28 -2.10 -2.55 0.70
N PHE A 29 -1.39 -3.45 0.03
CA PHE A 29 -1.35 -3.55 -1.43
C PHE A 29 -2.10 -4.80 -1.88
N TYR A 30 -3.02 -4.62 -2.82
CA TYR A 30 -3.88 -5.68 -3.34
C TYR A 30 -3.88 -5.64 -4.87
N LEU A 31 -3.91 -6.81 -5.49
CA LEU A 31 -4.11 -6.98 -6.93
C LEU A 31 -5.59 -7.21 -7.20
N SER A 32 -6.18 -6.35 -8.02
CA SER A 32 -7.58 -6.42 -8.44
C SER A 32 -7.70 -6.57 -9.95
N THR A 33 -8.82 -7.14 -10.40
CA THR A 33 -9.23 -7.16 -11.82
C THR A 33 -10.25 -6.07 -12.15
N ASP A 34 -10.70 -5.32 -11.14
CA ASP A 34 -11.61 -4.18 -11.30
C ASP A 34 -11.16 -2.98 -10.43
N THR A 35 -12.09 -2.05 -10.18
CA THR A 35 -11.80 -0.78 -9.47
C THR A 35 -12.37 -0.73 -8.05
N THR A 36 -12.86 -1.86 -7.53
CA THR A 36 -13.48 -1.98 -6.21
C THR A 36 -12.55 -2.79 -5.31
N LEU A 37 -12.29 -2.30 -4.10
CA LEU A 37 -11.57 -3.08 -3.09
C LEU A 37 -12.55 -4.04 -2.42
N ASP A 38 -12.44 -5.34 -2.67
CA ASP A 38 -13.30 -6.36 -2.09
C ASP A 38 -12.58 -7.71 -1.83
N SER A 39 -13.35 -8.74 -1.48
CA SER A 39 -12.81 -10.06 -1.13
C SER A 39 -12.25 -10.86 -2.31
N GLY A 40 -12.49 -10.43 -3.55
CA GLY A 40 -11.91 -11.00 -4.76
C GLY A 40 -10.46 -10.57 -5.00
N ASP A 41 -10.00 -9.54 -4.29
CA ASP A 41 -8.65 -9.02 -4.47
C ASP A 41 -7.58 -9.86 -3.78
N THR A 42 -6.45 -10.02 -4.46
CA THR A 42 -5.32 -10.77 -3.91
C THR A 42 -4.41 -9.85 -3.11
N TYR A 43 -4.30 -10.09 -1.82
CA TYR A 43 -3.36 -9.38 -0.96
C TYR A 43 -1.91 -9.69 -1.33
N LEU A 44 -1.10 -8.65 -1.54
CA LEU A 44 0.29 -8.78 -1.94
C LEU A 44 1.28 -8.42 -0.81
N GLY A 45 0.86 -7.62 0.15
CA GLY A 45 1.71 -7.18 1.26
C GLY A 45 1.30 -5.81 1.80
N PHE A 46 2.13 -5.28 2.68
CA PHE A 46 1.87 -3.99 3.30
C PHE A 46 3.15 -3.20 3.50
N ASP A 47 2.97 -1.90 3.69
CA ASP A 47 3.98 -0.99 4.19
C ASP A 47 3.56 -0.44 5.55
N TYR A 48 4.52 -0.39 6.49
CA TYR A 48 4.30 0.10 7.85
C TYR A 48 4.76 1.53 7.96
N VAL A 49 3.87 2.40 8.42
CA VAL A 49 4.13 3.83 8.55
C VAL A 49 4.01 4.22 10.02
N ASN A 50 5.03 4.92 10.49
CA ASN A 50 5.07 5.43 11.86
C ASN A 50 3.98 6.49 12.09
N SER A 51 3.80 6.89 13.36
CA SER A 51 2.87 7.97 13.71
C SER A 51 3.12 9.25 12.90
N LEU A 52 2.03 9.88 12.46
CA LEU A 52 2.05 11.16 11.77
C LEU A 52 1.31 12.21 12.61
N ALA A 53 1.97 13.35 12.81
CA ALA A 53 1.33 14.51 13.42
C ALA A 53 0.11 14.96 12.61
N ALA A 54 -0.84 15.63 13.28
CA ALA A 54 -2.04 16.15 12.64
C ALA A 54 -1.69 17.02 11.42
N GLY A 55 -2.32 16.75 10.28
CA GLY A 55 -2.11 17.50 9.04
C GLY A 55 -0.82 17.19 8.27
N SER A 56 0.12 16.44 8.86
CA SER A 56 1.38 16.08 8.20
C SER A 56 1.21 14.98 7.16
N SER A 57 2.12 14.99 6.19
CA SER A 57 2.27 13.95 5.17
C SER A 57 3.63 13.28 5.26
N SER A 58 3.70 12.04 4.79
CA SER A 58 4.95 11.33 4.56
C SER A 58 4.96 10.68 3.18
N THR A 59 6.13 10.72 2.55
CA THR A 59 6.38 10.04 1.28
C THR A 59 6.96 8.68 1.60
N GLU A 60 6.23 7.65 1.20
CA GLU A 60 6.58 6.26 1.45
C GLU A 60 7.03 5.59 0.15
N SER A 61 7.71 4.46 0.29
CA SER A 61 8.07 3.61 -0.85
C SER A 61 7.93 2.15 -0.47
N ALA A 62 7.33 1.38 -1.37
CA ALA A 62 7.09 -0.05 -1.17
C ALA A 62 7.57 -0.83 -2.38
N SER A 63 8.21 -1.98 -2.14
CA SER A 63 8.60 -2.94 -3.17
C SER A 63 7.84 -4.24 -2.93
N ILE A 64 6.90 -4.57 -3.81
CA ILE A 64 5.96 -5.67 -3.63
C ILE A 64 6.26 -6.77 -4.64
N TYR A 65 6.52 -7.97 -4.16
CA TYR A 65 6.74 -9.12 -5.03
C TYR A 65 5.42 -9.58 -5.65
N LEU A 66 5.34 -9.55 -6.98
CA LEU A 66 4.22 -10.12 -7.70
C LEU A 66 4.48 -11.61 -7.89
N SER A 67 3.78 -12.46 -7.13
CA SER A 67 4.00 -13.91 -7.19
C SER A 67 3.90 -14.46 -8.61
N SER A 68 4.86 -15.30 -9.01
CA SER A 68 4.84 -16.01 -10.30
C SER A 68 3.70 -17.04 -10.41
N GLY A 69 3.03 -17.35 -9.29
CA GLY A 69 1.85 -18.21 -9.26
C GLY A 69 0.52 -17.48 -9.47
N LEU A 70 0.55 -16.16 -9.71
CA LEU A 70 -0.63 -15.42 -10.14
C LEU A 70 -0.97 -15.82 -11.57
N SER A 71 -2.08 -16.55 -11.71
CA SER A 71 -2.61 -17.04 -12.99
C SER A 71 -3.47 -16.02 -13.71
#